data_AF-A0A1E4UYK8-F1
#
_entry.id   AF-A0A1E4UYK8-F1
#
_cell.length_a   1.000
_cell.length_b   1.000
_cell.length_c   1.000
_cell.angle_alpha   90.00
_cell.angle_beta   90.00
_cell.angle_gamma   90.00
#
_symmetry.space_group_name_H-M   'P 1'
#
loop_
_entity.id
_entity.type
_entity.pdbx_description
1 polymer ?
#
loop_
_entity_poly.entity_id
_entity_poly.type
_entity_poly.pdbx_seq_one_letter_code
_entity_poly.pdbx_strand_id
1 'polypeptide(L)'
;MQHITAPAIPADRRTLVIMGVSGSGKTEISQGVAHTLGWRHIEADQFHPAENVERMRAGIPLSDDDRIHWLDALIEAMQASQTAGESFVLACSALKQRYRDRLRAAVPGLQFAHLDIDYATALQRVGGRAGHFMPTSLVDSQFATLESPADEAHVLVVDAVQPREQVIAQVCAWARRADTTEQPDMAEIDSANLAEPHADPIYAGRVASAFDRLTDGLMAVLMGFMVVAVFGNVVLRYAFGTGWAGAEELSRLAFVWLVFVGVASSMRRGELMRFSMLRDRFPLAARRLVDSASWLLVIAASLLAAMGAWSQVGYGWGNVSTVVGYPVVLGMLPVLGSMVALAVLALVQLANVWRRGAPISTPLNSLD
;
A
#
# COMPACT_ATOMS: atom_id res chain seq x y z
N MET A 1 -21.35 -25.81 41.77
CA MET A 1 -20.54 -25.69 40.53
C MET A 1 -21.14 -24.58 39.70
N GLN A 2 -20.53 -23.41 39.69
CA GLN A 2 -20.97 -22.27 38.89
C GLN A 2 -20.47 -22.50 37.46
N HIS A 3 -21.39 -22.78 36.53
CA HIS A 3 -21.11 -22.72 35.10
C HIS A 3 -20.95 -21.23 34.75
N ILE A 4 -19.71 -20.78 34.60
CA ILE A 4 -19.42 -19.48 33.99
C ILE A 4 -19.69 -19.65 32.49
N THR A 5 -20.89 -19.29 32.06
CA THR A 5 -21.19 -19.07 30.64
C THR A 5 -20.32 -17.92 30.16
N ALA A 6 -19.42 -18.18 29.22
CA ALA A 6 -18.65 -17.14 28.54
C ALA A 6 -19.63 -16.09 27.97
N PRO A 7 -19.38 -14.79 28.15
CA PRO A 7 -20.26 -13.75 27.66
C PRO A 7 -20.38 -13.87 26.13
N ALA A 8 -21.60 -13.78 25.61
CA ALA A 8 -21.85 -13.74 24.17
C ALA A 8 -21.04 -12.61 23.55
N ILE A 9 -20.19 -12.94 22.57
CA ILE A 9 -19.40 -11.98 21.81
C ILE A 9 -20.40 -11.14 21.00
N PRO A 10 -20.43 -9.81 21.14
CA PRO A 10 -21.36 -8.98 20.39
C PRO A 10 -21.05 -9.06 18.89
N ALA A 11 -22.11 -9.02 18.08
CA ALA A 11 -22.10 -9.25 16.63
C ALA A 11 -21.30 -8.21 15.82
N ASP A 12 -20.81 -7.15 16.47
CA ASP A 12 -20.01 -6.08 15.87
C ASP A 12 -18.49 -6.35 15.91
N ARG A 13 -18.04 -7.40 16.61
CA ARG A 13 -16.61 -7.71 16.78
C ARG A 13 -16.07 -8.52 15.62
N ARG A 14 -15.18 -7.91 14.85
CA ARG A 14 -14.62 -8.50 13.64
C ARG A 14 -13.22 -9.04 13.89
N THR A 15 -13.01 -10.27 13.48
CA THR A 15 -11.77 -11.01 13.67
C THR A 15 -11.35 -11.65 12.36
N LEU A 16 -10.09 -11.46 11.98
CA LEU A 16 -9.60 -11.86 10.68
C LEU A 16 -8.27 -12.61 10.80
N VAL A 17 -8.14 -13.71 10.07
CA VAL A 17 -6.86 -14.41 9.83
C VAL A 17 -6.42 -14.16 8.40
N ILE A 18 -5.19 -13.66 8.22
CA ILE A 18 -4.53 -13.61 6.92
C ILE A 18 -3.62 -14.83 6.79
N MET A 19 -3.94 -15.69 5.84
CA MET A 19 -3.31 -16.99 5.64
C MET A 19 -2.67 -17.17 4.27
N GLY A 20 -1.86 -18.23 4.14
CA GLY A 20 -1.13 -18.56 2.93
C GLY A 20 0.29 -19.08 3.21
N VAL A 21 0.95 -19.55 2.16
CA VAL A 21 2.32 -20.10 2.22
C VAL A 21 3.38 -19.02 2.49
N SER A 22 4.59 -19.43 2.84
CA SER A 22 5.73 -18.50 2.94
C SER A 22 5.99 -17.83 1.59
N GLY A 23 6.34 -16.54 1.62
CA GLY A 23 6.47 -15.73 0.41
C GLY A 23 5.18 -15.09 -0.09
N SER A 24 4.00 -15.45 0.44
CA SER A 24 2.73 -14.80 0.05
C SER A 24 2.56 -13.37 0.55
N GLY A 25 3.32 -12.95 1.57
CA GLY A 25 3.28 -11.59 2.12
C GLY A 25 2.33 -11.40 3.33
N LYS A 26 1.98 -12.49 4.03
CA LYS A 26 1.08 -12.45 5.20
C LYS A 26 1.40 -11.34 6.20
N THR A 27 2.65 -11.24 6.66
CA THR A 27 3.07 -10.25 7.68
C THR A 27 2.85 -8.83 7.17
N GLU A 28 3.30 -8.51 5.96
CA GLU A 28 3.15 -7.18 5.39
C GLU A 28 1.67 -6.81 5.15
N ILE A 29 0.87 -7.73 4.60
CA ILE A 29 -0.56 -7.49 4.35
C ILE A 29 -1.33 -7.37 5.66
N SER A 30 -1.08 -8.23 6.65
CA SER A 30 -1.78 -8.20 7.94
C SER A 30 -1.48 -6.95 8.75
N GLN A 31 -0.24 -6.47 8.73
CA GLN A 31 0.11 -5.18 9.34
C GLN A 31 -0.61 -4.02 8.63
N GLY A 32 -0.64 -4.03 7.29
CA GLY A 32 -1.34 -3.01 6.51
C GLY A 32 -2.86 -2.98 6.77
N VAL A 33 -3.49 -4.16 6.86
CA VAL A 33 -4.91 -4.30 7.19
C VAL A 33 -5.18 -3.86 8.62
N ALA A 34 -4.38 -4.31 9.60
CA ALA A 34 -4.53 -3.93 11.00
C ALA A 34 -4.42 -2.41 11.18
N HIS A 35 -3.42 -1.78 10.53
CA HIS A 35 -3.25 -0.33 10.53
C HIS A 35 -4.46 0.38 9.91
N THR A 36 -4.95 -0.08 8.75
CA THR A 36 -6.08 0.54 8.04
C THR A 36 -7.40 0.44 8.81
N LEU A 37 -7.61 -0.65 9.54
CA LEU A 37 -8.84 -0.89 10.29
C LEU A 37 -8.75 -0.39 11.74
N GLY A 38 -7.56 -0.03 12.22
CA GLY A 38 -7.33 0.29 13.64
C GLY A 38 -7.47 -0.93 14.55
N TRP A 39 -7.19 -2.13 14.03
CA TRP A 39 -7.31 -3.39 14.75
C TRP A 39 -5.97 -3.82 15.33
N ARG A 40 -5.99 -4.67 16.35
CA ARG A 40 -4.79 -5.28 16.91
C ARG A 40 -4.15 -6.21 15.88
N HIS A 41 -2.84 -6.08 15.66
CA HIS A 41 -2.07 -7.04 14.88
C HIS A 41 -1.51 -8.14 15.79
N ILE A 42 -1.61 -9.39 15.34
CA ILE A 42 -1.03 -10.56 16.00
C ILE A 42 -0.20 -11.33 14.97
N GLU A 43 1.08 -11.59 15.26
CA GLU A 43 1.97 -12.37 14.41
C GLU A 43 2.08 -13.80 14.96
N ALA A 44 1.51 -14.79 14.27
CA ALA A 44 1.42 -16.14 14.80
C ALA A 44 2.79 -16.81 14.99
N ASP A 45 3.78 -16.44 14.17
CA ASP A 45 5.12 -17.02 14.25
C ASP A 45 5.81 -16.71 15.59
N GLN A 46 5.39 -15.66 16.31
CA GLN A 46 5.91 -15.31 17.64
C GLN A 46 5.46 -16.28 18.75
N PHE A 47 4.44 -17.10 18.49
CA PHE A 47 3.89 -18.06 19.44
C PHE A 47 4.50 -19.45 19.28
N HIS A 48 5.43 -19.63 18.34
CA HIS A 48 6.11 -20.91 18.20
C HIS A 48 7.05 -21.19 19.37
N PRO A 49 7.04 -22.41 19.95
CA PRO A 49 8.08 -22.87 20.85
C PRO A 49 9.47 -22.77 20.20
N ALA A 50 10.51 -22.55 21.02
CA ALA A 50 11.89 -22.42 20.54
C ALA A 50 12.33 -23.61 19.66
N GLU A 51 11.95 -24.83 20.05
CA GLU A 51 12.22 -26.05 19.29
C GLU A 51 11.63 -26.01 17.86
N ASN A 52 10.40 -25.52 17.70
CA ASN A 52 9.77 -25.38 16.40
C ASN A 52 10.50 -24.34 15.53
N VAL A 53 10.93 -23.23 16.14
CA VAL A 53 11.71 -22.20 15.46
C VAL A 53 13.06 -22.77 14.99
N GLU A 54 13.75 -23.55 15.81
CA GLU A 54 15.02 -24.19 15.47
C GLU A 54 14.85 -25.18 14.31
N ARG A 55 13.82 -26.03 14.35
CA ARG A 55 13.52 -26.98 13.27
C ARG A 55 13.23 -26.27 11.94
N MET A 56 12.40 -25.22 11.97
CA MET A 56 12.13 -24.42 10.78
C MET A 56 13.40 -23.71 10.25
N ARG A 57 14.25 -23.18 11.14
CA ARG A 57 15.55 -22.60 10.75
C ARG A 57 16.46 -23.64 10.08
N ALA A 58 16.40 -24.89 10.51
CA ALA A 58 17.11 -26.02 9.90
C ALA A 58 16.46 -26.53 8.60
N GLY A 59 15.34 -25.94 8.15
CA GLY A 59 14.61 -26.38 6.96
C GLY A 59 13.81 -27.67 7.16
N ILE A 60 13.63 -28.09 8.41
CA ILE A 60 12.87 -29.30 8.77
C ILE A 60 11.41 -28.90 8.91
N PRO A 61 10.49 -29.46 8.13
CA PRO A 61 9.07 -29.17 8.26
C PRO A 61 8.54 -29.66 9.62
N LEU A 62 7.62 -28.87 10.19
CA LEU A 62 6.90 -29.28 11.40
C LEU A 62 5.84 -30.31 11.04
N SER A 63 5.58 -31.24 11.96
CA SER A 63 4.48 -32.19 11.93
C SER A 63 3.20 -31.57 12.50
N ASP A 64 2.16 -32.37 12.59
CA ASP A 64 0.87 -31.96 13.13
C ASP A 64 0.93 -31.80 14.65
N ASP A 65 1.59 -32.75 15.32
CA ASP A 65 1.79 -32.75 16.77
C ASP A 65 2.61 -31.54 17.22
N ASP A 66 3.65 -31.18 16.44
CA ASP A 66 4.48 -30.00 16.68
C ASP A 66 3.66 -28.70 16.69
N ARG A 67 2.56 -28.66 15.92
CA ARG A 67 1.72 -27.46 15.75
C ARG A 67 0.59 -27.37 16.78
N ILE A 68 0.28 -28.43 17.52
CA ILE A 68 -0.84 -28.43 18.49
C ILE A 68 -0.63 -27.35 19.55
N HIS A 69 0.52 -27.35 20.22
CA HIS A 69 0.82 -26.36 21.27
C HIS A 69 0.89 -24.93 20.75
N TRP A 70 1.37 -24.75 19.52
CA TRP A 70 1.36 -23.45 18.85
C TRP A 70 -0.07 -22.97 18.59
N LEU A 71 -0.94 -23.82 18.05
CA LEU A 71 -2.35 -23.48 17.83
C LEU A 71 -3.09 -23.17 19.13
N ASP A 72 -2.78 -23.89 20.22
CA ASP A 72 -3.35 -23.60 21.54
C ASP A 72 -2.96 -22.20 22.05
N ALA A 73 -1.68 -21.84 21.93
CA ALA A 73 -1.21 -20.51 22.31
C ALA A 73 -1.87 -19.39 21.46
N LEU A 74 -2.12 -19.63 20.17
CA LEU A 74 -2.85 -18.69 19.31
C LEU A 74 -4.31 -18.54 19.75
N ILE A 75 -4.97 -19.65 20.07
CA ILE A 75 -6.35 -19.66 20.54
C ILE A 75 -6.48 -18.84 21.82
N GLU A 76 -5.58 -19.04 22.79
CA GLU A 76 -5.55 -18.26 24.03
C GLU A 76 -5.38 -16.75 23.75
N ALA A 77 -4.46 -16.37 22.85
CA ALA A 77 -4.24 -14.98 22.48
C ALA A 77 -5.46 -14.33 21.78
N MET A 78 -6.13 -15.08 20.90
CA MET A 78 -7.33 -14.63 20.21
C MET A 78 -8.51 -14.47 21.19
N GLN A 79 -8.70 -15.42 22.11
CA GLN A 79 -9.73 -15.35 23.14
C GLN A 79 -9.49 -14.22 24.14
N ALA A 80 -8.23 -13.95 24.50
CA ALA A 80 -7.87 -12.81 25.32
C ALA A 80 -8.27 -11.48 24.63
N SER A 81 -8.02 -11.36 23.33
CA SER A 81 -8.41 -10.18 22.54
C SER A 81 -9.93 -10.01 22.48
N GLN A 82 -10.67 -11.12 22.28
CA GLN A 82 -12.14 -11.11 22.32
C GLN A 82 -12.69 -10.69 23.69
N THR A 83 -12.06 -11.15 24.77
CA THR A 83 -12.44 -10.81 26.16
C THR A 83 -12.17 -9.34 26.47
N ALA A 84 -11.06 -8.79 25.95
CA ALA A 84 -10.73 -7.37 26.04
C ALA A 84 -11.62 -6.47 25.17
N GLY A 85 -12.44 -7.05 24.28
CA GLY A 85 -13.29 -6.31 23.35
C GLY A 85 -12.53 -5.71 22.16
N GLU A 86 -11.36 -6.26 21.82
CA GLU A 86 -10.51 -5.79 20.73
C GLU A 86 -10.79 -6.57 19.44
N SER A 87 -10.98 -5.86 18.32
CA SER A 87 -10.90 -6.46 16.99
C SER A 87 -9.45 -6.74 16.62
N PHE A 88 -9.18 -7.85 15.92
CA PHE A 88 -7.80 -8.25 15.60
C PHE A 88 -7.63 -8.80 14.17
N VAL A 89 -6.40 -8.69 13.69
CA VAL A 89 -5.89 -9.31 12.48
C VAL A 89 -4.71 -10.22 12.86
N LEU A 90 -4.84 -11.51 12.58
CA LEU A 90 -3.83 -12.53 12.83
C LEU A 90 -3.12 -12.89 11.52
N ALA A 91 -1.80 -12.77 11.46
CA ALA A 91 -0.99 -13.38 10.39
C ALA A 91 -0.72 -14.83 10.77
N CYS A 92 -1.23 -15.81 10.03
CA CYS A 92 -1.04 -17.23 10.36
C CYS A 92 -1.06 -18.10 9.11
N SER A 93 -0.14 -19.06 8.96
CA SER A 93 -0.10 -19.93 7.79
C SER A 93 -1.40 -20.74 7.58
N ALA A 94 -1.99 -21.27 8.65
CA ALA A 94 -3.30 -21.94 8.70
C ALA A 94 -3.60 -22.89 7.50
N LEU A 95 -2.58 -23.66 7.08
CA LEU A 95 -2.56 -24.33 5.77
C LEU A 95 -3.54 -25.51 5.63
N LYS A 96 -3.88 -26.20 6.72
CA LYS A 96 -4.83 -27.33 6.72
C LYS A 96 -6.21 -26.91 7.21
N GLN A 97 -7.26 -27.50 6.65
CA GLN A 97 -8.66 -27.26 7.00
C GLN A 97 -8.89 -27.46 8.50
N ARG A 98 -8.42 -28.58 9.05
CA ARG A 98 -8.58 -28.86 10.49
C ARG A 98 -7.92 -27.82 11.41
N TYR A 99 -6.89 -27.09 10.95
CA TYR A 99 -6.30 -26.00 11.73
C TYR A 99 -7.24 -24.80 11.73
N ARG A 100 -7.79 -24.45 10.56
CA ARG A 100 -8.79 -23.39 10.41
C ARG A 100 -10.03 -23.68 11.24
N ASP A 101 -10.52 -24.92 11.22
CA ASP A 101 -11.69 -25.34 11.99
C ASP A 101 -11.46 -25.23 13.50
N ARG A 102 -10.27 -25.60 13.99
CA ARG A 102 -9.90 -25.42 15.40
C ARG A 102 -9.91 -23.93 15.79
N LEU A 103 -9.39 -23.05 14.93
CA LEU A 103 -9.41 -21.60 15.17
C LEU A 103 -10.85 -21.02 15.13
N ARG A 104 -11.70 -21.47 14.19
CA ARG A 104 -13.12 -21.07 14.10
C ARG A 104 -13.92 -21.52 15.31
N ALA A 105 -13.67 -22.74 15.81
CA ALA A 105 -14.34 -23.27 16.99
C ALA A 105 -13.99 -22.44 18.25
N ALA A 106 -12.76 -21.93 18.33
CA ALA A 106 -12.31 -21.09 19.43
C ALA A 106 -12.83 -19.65 19.37
N VAL A 107 -13.00 -19.09 18.16
CA VAL A 107 -13.50 -17.73 17.94
C VAL A 107 -14.63 -17.75 16.90
N PRO A 108 -15.90 -17.75 17.36
CA PRO A 108 -17.05 -17.68 16.47
C PRO A 108 -17.01 -16.40 15.62
N GLY A 109 -17.35 -16.53 14.32
CA GLY A 109 -17.33 -15.42 13.37
C GLY A 109 -15.95 -15.09 12.79
N LEU A 110 -14.92 -15.90 13.09
CA LEU A 110 -13.58 -15.72 12.54
C LEU A 110 -13.56 -15.82 11.02
N GLN A 111 -13.14 -14.74 10.37
CA GLN A 111 -12.97 -14.66 8.93
C GLN A 111 -11.55 -15.04 8.51
N PHE A 112 -11.39 -15.51 7.28
CA PHE A 112 -10.08 -15.78 6.68
C PHE A 112 -9.91 -14.99 5.38
N ALA A 113 -8.70 -14.54 5.13
CA ALA A 113 -8.22 -14.06 3.84
C ALA A 113 -7.02 -14.92 3.42
N HIS A 114 -7.21 -15.76 2.40
CA HIS A 114 -6.18 -16.59 1.81
C HIS A 114 -5.44 -15.82 0.72
N LEU A 115 -4.15 -15.55 0.97
CA LEU A 115 -3.23 -14.98 0.00
C LEU A 115 -2.72 -16.10 -0.92
N ASP A 116 -3.39 -16.25 -2.05
CA ASP A 116 -3.08 -17.24 -3.07
C ASP A 116 -1.88 -16.77 -3.92
N ILE A 117 -0.93 -17.66 -4.15
CA ILE A 117 0.28 -17.37 -4.91
C ILE A 117 0.79 -18.65 -5.55
N ASP A 118 1.32 -18.55 -6.76
CA ASP A 118 1.93 -19.70 -7.41
C ASP A 118 3.28 -20.05 -6.78
N TYR A 119 3.66 -21.32 -6.94
CA TYR A 119 4.88 -21.89 -6.39
C TYR A 119 6.15 -21.15 -6.84
N ALA A 120 6.24 -20.78 -8.13
CA ALA A 120 7.44 -20.15 -8.68
C ALA A 120 7.63 -18.74 -8.10
N THR A 121 6.55 -17.96 -7.98
CA THR A 121 6.59 -16.62 -7.37
C THR A 121 6.91 -16.70 -5.88
N ALA A 122 6.34 -17.66 -5.14
CA ALA A 122 6.67 -17.87 -3.73
C ALA A 122 8.17 -18.19 -3.54
N LEU A 123 8.72 -19.10 -4.35
CA LEU A 123 10.13 -19.47 -4.32
C LEU A 123 11.04 -18.27 -4.64
N GLN A 124 10.70 -17.49 -5.68
CA GLN A 124 11.43 -16.28 -6.04
C GLN A 124 11.42 -15.25 -4.89
N ARG A 125 10.26 -14.99 -4.28
CA ARG A 125 10.11 -14.02 -3.19
C ARG A 125 10.87 -14.42 -1.94
N VAL A 126 10.89 -15.71 -1.60
CA VAL A 126 11.68 -16.22 -0.47
C VAL A 126 13.18 -16.14 -0.78
N GLY A 127 13.60 -16.54 -1.98
CA GLY A 127 15.01 -16.51 -2.40
C GLY A 127 15.62 -15.11 -2.53
N GLY A 128 14.81 -14.09 -2.80
CA GLY A 128 15.26 -12.69 -2.94
C GLY A 128 15.39 -11.90 -1.62
N ARG A 129 15.00 -12.47 -0.47
CA ARG A 129 15.03 -11.77 0.82
C ARG A 129 16.44 -11.78 1.43
N ALA A 130 17.09 -10.61 1.49
CA ALA A 130 18.32 -10.45 2.27
C ALA A 130 18.00 -10.46 3.77
N GLY A 131 18.53 -11.43 4.52
CA GLY A 131 18.58 -11.39 5.99
C GLY A 131 17.58 -12.26 6.77
N HIS A 132 16.66 -12.97 6.11
CA HIS A 132 15.84 -13.99 6.77
C HIS A 132 16.04 -15.35 6.11
N PHE A 133 16.85 -16.19 6.78
CA PHE A 133 17.25 -17.53 6.35
C PHE A 133 16.06 -18.50 6.53
N MET A 134 15.16 -18.52 5.56
CA MET A 134 14.10 -19.52 5.47
C MET A 134 14.41 -20.38 4.24
N PRO A 135 14.82 -21.65 4.42
CA PRO A 135 15.23 -22.52 3.31
C PRO A 135 14.12 -22.66 2.28
N THR A 136 14.48 -22.64 1.00
CA THR A 136 13.54 -22.86 -0.11
C THR A 136 12.80 -24.19 0.01
N SER A 137 13.40 -25.21 0.63
CA SER A 137 12.77 -26.50 0.94
C SER A 137 11.52 -26.39 1.82
N LEU A 138 11.36 -25.32 2.62
CA LEU A 138 10.14 -25.09 3.37
C LEU A 138 8.98 -24.63 2.49
N VAL A 139 9.26 -23.94 1.37
CA VAL A 139 8.21 -23.57 0.40
C VAL A 139 7.57 -24.85 -0.15
N ASP A 140 8.38 -25.82 -0.56
CA ASP A 140 7.93 -27.13 -1.04
C ASP A 140 6.99 -27.80 -0.02
N SER A 141 7.43 -27.86 1.24
CA SER A 141 6.65 -28.49 2.31
C SER A 141 5.32 -27.77 2.58
N GLN A 142 5.28 -26.45 2.42
CA GLN A 142 4.07 -25.67 2.68
C GLN A 142 3.06 -25.79 1.55
N PHE A 143 3.49 -25.80 0.29
CA PHE A 143 2.59 -26.11 -0.84
C PHE A 143 2.05 -27.53 -0.76
N ALA A 144 2.87 -28.50 -0.37
CA ALA A 144 2.41 -29.88 -0.14
C ALA A 144 1.43 -30.00 1.05
N THR A 145 1.49 -29.06 2.00
CA THR A 145 0.62 -29.02 3.18
C THR A 145 -0.65 -28.20 2.97
N LEU A 146 -0.69 -27.32 1.96
CA LEU A 146 -1.80 -26.41 1.71
C LEU A 146 -3.03 -27.18 1.22
N GLU A 147 -4.07 -27.17 2.04
CA GLU A 147 -5.42 -27.61 1.67
C GLU A 147 -6.20 -26.35 1.29
N SER A 148 -6.64 -26.25 0.03
CA SER A 148 -7.32 -25.06 -0.50
C SER A 148 -8.54 -24.67 0.35
N PRO A 149 -8.64 -23.41 0.84
CA PRO A 149 -9.76 -22.96 1.64
C PRO A 149 -10.89 -22.32 0.80
N ALA A 150 -10.83 -22.38 -0.53
CA ALA A 150 -11.70 -21.62 -1.43
C ALA A 150 -13.21 -21.89 -1.23
N ASP A 151 -13.56 -23.13 -0.87
CA ASP A 151 -14.96 -23.56 -0.69
C ASP A 151 -15.43 -23.44 0.77
N GLU A 152 -14.59 -22.91 1.67
CA GLU A 152 -14.94 -22.78 3.09
C GLU A 152 -15.71 -21.48 3.36
N ALA A 153 -16.65 -21.54 4.30
CA ALA A 153 -17.40 -20.36 4.73
C ALA A 153 -16.46 -19.31 5.37
N HIS A 154 -16.82 -18.04 5.16
CA HIS A 154 -16.08 -16.87 5.67
C HIS A 154 -14.62 -16.78 5.20
N VAL A 155 -14.31 -17.33 4.01
CA VAL A 155 -13.00 -17.19 3.38
C VAL A 155 -13.06 -16.28 2.16
N LEU A 156 -12.16 -15.32 2.09
CA LEU A 156 -11.82 -14.58 0.88
C LEU A 156 -10.53 -15.16 0.30
N VAL A 157 -10.51 -15.52 -0.99
CA VAL A 157 -9.26 -15.84 -1.70
C VAL A 157 -8.83 -14.59 -2.47
N VAL A 158 -7.56 -14.18 -2.30
CA VAL A 158 -6.98 -13.00 -2.94
C VAL A 158 -5.67 -13.40 -3.61
N ASP A 159 -5.52 -13.02 -4.87
CA ASP A 159 -4.25 -13.17 -5.59
C ASP A 159 -3.18 -12.23 -5.00
N ALA A 160 -2.15 -12.83 -4.42
CA ALA A 160 -1.05 -12.15 -3.74
C ALA A 160 0.04 -11.64 -4.70
N VAL A 161 -0.10 -11.84 -6.02
CA VAL A 161 0.75 -11.25 -7.06
C VAL A 161 0.36 -9.81 -7.33
N GLN A 162 -0.89 -9.43 -7.04
CA GLN A 162 -1.37 -8.06 -7.16
C GLN A 162 -0.56 -7.07 -6.30
N PRO A 163 -0.56 -5.78 -6.64
CA PRO A 163 0.02 -4.75 -5.80
C PRO A 163 -0.51 -4.84 -4.36
N ARG A 164 0.40 -4.73 -3.38
CA ARG A 164 0.09 -4.94 -1.94
C ARG A 164 -1.10 -4.11 -1.46
N GLU A 165 -1.20 -2.89 -1.95
CA GLU A 165 -2.28 -1.95 -1.59
C GLU A 165 -3.65 -2.44 -2.05
N GLN A 166 -3.73 -3.06 -3.23
CA GLN A 166 -4.97 -3.66 -3.75
C GLN A 166 -5.38 -4.86 -2.91
N VAL A 167 -4.41 -5.70 -2.53
CA VAL A 167 -4.65 -6.84 -1.63
C VAL A 167 -5.17 -6.35 -0.27
N ILE A 168 -4.52 -5.35 0.35
CA ILE A 168 -4.95 -4.76 1.62
C ILE A 168 -6.37 -4.19 1.50
N ALA A 169 -6.67 -3.45 0.42
CA ALA A 169 -7.98 -2.85 0.20
C ALA A 169 -9.09 -3.91 0.08
N GLN A 170 -8.85 -4.98 -0.70
CA GLN A 170 -9.80 -6.09 -0.85
C GLN A 170 -10.07 -6.79 0.48
N VAL A 171 -9.01 -7.07 1.24
CA VAL A 171 -9.13 -7.72 2.55
C VAL A 171 -9.86 -6.80 3.54
N CYS A 172 -9.58 -5.49 3.55
CA CYS A 172 -10.30 -4.53 4.39
C CYS A 172 -11.79 -4.45 4.02
N ALA A 173 -12.12 -4.45 2.73
CA ALA A 173 -13.50 -4.43 2.26
C ALA A 173 -14.25 -5.69 2.71
N TRP A 174 -13.63 -6.87 2.56
CA TRP A 174 -14.17 -8.14 3.03
C TRP A 174 -14.39 -8.18 4.54
N ALA A 175 -13.39 -7.76 5.30
CA ALA A 175 -13.47 -7.65 6.76
C ALA A 175 -14.61 -6.71 7.18
N ARG A 176 -14.96 -5.71 6.35
CA ARG A 176 -16.06 -4.79 6.62
C ARG A 176 -17.46 -5.27 6.20
N ARG A 177 -17.57 -6.23 5.27
CA ARG A 177 -18.88 -6.69 4.72
C ARG A 177 -19.68 -7.59 5.66
N ALA A 178 -19.09 -8.08 6.75
CA ALA A 178 -19.78 -8.98 7.67
C ALA A 178 -20.99 -8.36 8.42
N ASP A 179 -21.34 -7.09 8.16
CA ASP A 179 -22.57 -6.44 8.67
C ASP A 179 -23.85 -6.84 7.93
N THR A 180 -23.79 -7.50 6.77
CA THR A 180 -24.98 -7.64 5.90
C THR A 180 -25.27 -9.11 5.57
N THR A 181 -26.09 -9.76 6.40
CA THR A 181 -26.72 -11.06 6.09
C THR A 181 -27.88 -10.91 5.10
N GLU A 182 -27.77 -10.03 4.12
CA GLU A 182 -28.69 -9.99 2.97
C GLU A 182 -27.85 -9.82 1.70
N GLN A 183 -27.88 -10.86 0.87
CA GLN A 183 -27.34 -10.84 -0.49
C GLN A 183 -27.88 -9.63 -1.26
N PRO A 184 -27.03 -9.02 -2.11
CA PRO A 184 -27.56 -8.46 -3.33
C PRO A 184 -26.94 -9.10 -4.57
N ASP A 185 -27.84 -9.11 -5.53
CA ASP A 185 -27.87 -9.62 -6.88
C ASP A 185 -26.66 -9.30 -7.75
N MET A 186 -26.42 -10.21 -8.68
CA MET A 186 -25.34 -10.22 -9.65
C MET A 186 -25.68 -9.30 -10.82
N ALA A 187 -25.53 -7.98 -10.66
CA ALA A 187 -25.67 -7.01 -11.75
C ALA A 187 -25.01 -5.65 -11.44
N GLU A 188 -23.70 -5.53 -11.61
CA GLU A 188 -23.00 -4.34 -12.15
C GLU A 188 -21.47 -4.56 -12.07
N ILE A 189 -20.96 -5.32 -13.04
CA ILE A 189 -19.55 -5.16 -13.45
C ILE A 189 -19.55 -4.02 -14.46
N ASP A 190 -19.60 -2.78 -13.99
CA ASP A 190 -19.04 -1.67 -14.77
C ASP A 190 -18.66 -0.46 -13.90
N SER A 191 -17.45 0.02 -14.16
CA SER A 191 -17.02 1.41 -13.94
C SER A 191 -17.01 2.00 -12.52
N ALA A 192 -15.96 1.69 -11.74
CA ALA A 192 -15.38 2.68 -10.83
C ALA A 192 -13.94 2.31 -10.41
N ASN A 193 -12.97 2.99 -11.00
CA ASN A 193 -11.60 3.12 -10.50
C ASN A 193 -11.61 3.45 -8.99
N LEU A 194 -11.32 2.47 -8.13
CA LEU A 194 -11.06 2.73 -6.72
C LEU A 194 -9.56 2.93 -6.54
N ALA A 195 -9.22 4.22 -6.60
CA ALA A 195 -7.94 4.77 -6.18
C ALA A 195 -7.50 4.21 -4.82
N GLU A 196 -6.19 3.98 -4.71
CA GLU A 196 -5.46 3.66 -3.49
C GLU A 196 -5.85 4.60 -2.33
N PRO A 197 -5.61 4.23 -1.06
CA PRO A 197 -5.66 5.18 0.06
C PRO A 197 -4.48 6.13 -0.07
N HIS A 198 -4.61 7.06 -1.02
CA HIS A 198 -3.82 8.28 -1.10
C HIS A 198 -3.91 8.96 0.27
N ALA A 199 -2.77 9.35 0.82
CA ALA A 199 -2.73 10.16 2.04
C ALA A 199 -3.75 11.29 1.87
N ASP A 200 -4.63 11.50 2.86
CA ASP A 200 -5.76 12.45 2.82
C ASP A 200 -5.53 13.53 1.75
N PRO A 201 -6.23 13.48 0.59
CA PRO A 201 -5.92 14.36 -0.52
C PRO A 201 -5.91 15.79 0.00
N ILE A 202 -4.87 16.55 -0.38
CA ILE A 202 -4.60 17.89 0.14
C ILE A 202 -5.85 18.80 0.04
N TYR A 203 -6.73 18.53 -0.94
CA TYR A 203 -8.09 19.07 -1.09
C TYR A 203 -9.05 18.07 -1.78
N ALA A 204 -10.34 18.08 -1.42
CA ALA A 204 -11.40 17.30 -2.06
C ALA A 204 -12.36 18.19 -2.88
N GLY A 205 -12.76 17.76 -4.08
CA GLY A 205 -13.77 18.45 -4.91
C GLY A 205 -13.69 18.16 -6.42
N ARG A 206 -14.67 18.67 -7.20
CA ARG A 206 -14.74 18.47 -8.66
C ARG A 206 -13.50 18.98 -9.39
N VAL A 207 -12.93 20.10 -8.94
CA VAL A 207 -11.72 20.71 -9.52
C VAL A 207 -10.50 19.79 -9.37
N ALA A 208 -10.38 19.08 -8.24
CA ALA A 208 -9.33 18.09 -8.04
C ALA A 208 -9.48 16.94 -9.04
N SER A 209 -10.65 16.32 -9.12
CA SER A 209 -10.89 15.21 -10.07
C SER A 209 -10.73 15.58 -11.55
N ALA A 210 -10.90 16.87 -11.90
CA ALA A 210 -10.71 17.37 -13.25
C ALA A 210 -9.22 17.59 -13.55
N PHE A 211 -8.46 18.12 -12.59
CA PHE A 211 -7.01 18.23 -12.66
C PHE A 211 -6.33 16.87 -12.82
N ASP A 212 -6.86 15.83 -12.18
CA ASP A 212 -6.31 14.46 -12.21
C ASP A 212 -6.47 13.83 -13.58
N ARG A 213 -7.69 13.89 -14.11
CA ARG A 213 -7.98 13.41 -15.46
C ARG A 213 -7.16 14.15 -16.50
N LEU A 214 -6.93 15.45 -16.29
CA LEU A 214 -6.09 16.25 -17.17
C LEU A 214 -4.61 15.87 -17.08
N THR A 215 -4.06 15.71 -15.88
CA THR A 215 -2.65 15.34 -15.67
C THR A 215 -2.37 13.88 -16.08
N ASP A 216 -3.22 12.93 -15.68
CA ASP A 216 -3.12 11.52 -16.07
C ASP A 216 -3.30 11.35 -17.59
N GLY A 217 -4.27 12.07 -18.19
CA GLY A 217 -4.46 12.10 -19.64
C GLY A 217 -3.25 12.66 -20.38
N LEU A 218 -2.67 13.76 -19.88
CA LEU A 218 -1.45 14.35 -20.45
C LEU A 218 -0.25 13.40 -20.35
N MET A 219 -0.07 12.72 -19.21
CA MET A 219 0.98 11.70 -19.05
C MET A 219 0.82 10.55 -20.05
N ALA A 220 -0.41 10.03 -20.21
CA ALA A 220 -0.70 8.97 -21.17
C ALA A 220 -0.39 9.39 -22.61
N VAL A 221 -0.78 10.62 -23.00
CA VAL A 221 -0.48 11.18 -24.33
C VAL A 221 1.03 11.34 -24.54
N LEU A 222 1.75 11.89 -23.57
CA LEU A 222 3.21 12.07 -23.65
C LEU A 222 3.94 10.72 -23.74
N MET A 223 3.52 9.73 -22.94
CA MET A 223 4.09 8.39 -22.97
C MET A 223 3.80 7.70 -24.31
N GLY A 224 2.57 7.77 -24.82
CA GLY A 224 2.21 7.23 -26.13
C GLY A 224 3.00 7.89 -27.26
N PHE A 225 3.14 9.21 -27.23
CA PHE A 225 3.98 9.96 -28.16
C PHE A 225 5.44 9.49 -28.11
N MET A 226 6.02 9.34 -26.91
CA MET A 226 7.39 8.84 -26.74
C MET A 226 7.55 7.43 -27.33
N VAL A 227 6.61 6.52 -27.06
CA VAL A 227 6.65 5.15 -27.60
C VAL A 227 6.65 5.20 -29.13
N VAL A 228 5.73 5.95 -29.74
CA VAL A 228 5.65 6.08 -31.20
C VAL A 228 6.93 6.72 -31.78
N ALA A 229 7.44 7.78 -31.16
CA ALA A 229 8.64 8.47 -31.64
C ALA A 229 9.90 7.58 -31.55
N VAL A 230 10.12 6.94 -30.41
CA VAL A 230 11.29 6.06 -30.19
C VAL A 230 11.20 4.81 -31.05
N PHE A 231 10.05 4.12 -31.02
CA PHE A 231 9.83 2.92 -31.82
C PHE A 231 9.90 3.21 -33.31
N GLY A 232 9.24 4.27 -33.77
CA GLY A 232 9.28 4.71 -35.16
C GLY A 232 10.70 4.99 -35.63
N ASN A 233 11.52 5.65 -34.81
CA ASN A 233 12.93 5.90 -35.13
C ASN A 233 13.77 4.61 -35.16
N VAL A 234 13.50 3.65 -34.27
CA VAL A 234 14.14 2.32 -34.29
C VAL A 234 13.80 1.59 -35.59
N VAL A 235 12.52 1.54 -35.98
CA VAL A 235 12.09 0.91 -37.23
C VAL A 235 12.72 1.59 -38.43
N LEU A 236 12.71 2.93 -38.48
CA LEU A 236 13.32 3.69 -39.57
C LEU A 236 14.80 3.32 -39.72
N ARG A 237 15.51 3.24 -38.58
CA ARG A 237 16.94 2.96 -38.54
C ARG A 237 17.30 1.55 -39.01
N TYR A 238 16.55 0.53 -38.59
CA TYR A 238 16.88 -0.86 -38.89
C TYR A 238 16.22 -1.38 -40.17
N ALA A 239 15.02 -0.94 -40.51
CA ALA A 239 14.31 -1.41 -41.70
C ALA A 239 14.65 -0.60 -42.96
N PHE A 240 14.91 0.70 -42.82
CA PHE A 240 15.13 1.60 -43.96
C PHE A 240 16.54 2.21 -43.99
N GLY A 241 17.40 1.88 -43.02
CA GLY A 241 18.77 2.40 -42.93
C GLY A 241 18.87 3.91 -42.71
N THR A 242 17.76 4.57 -42.34
CA THR A 242 17.68 6.03 -42.14
C THR A 242 17.22 6.33 -40.72
N GLY A 243 17.61 7.46 -40.13
CA GLY A 243 17.20 7.83 -38.79
C GLY A 243 16.78 9.28 -38.74
N TRP A 244 15.84 9.62 -37.86
CA TRP A 244 15.44 11.00 -37.64
C TRP A 244 15.89 11.46 -36.26
N ALA A 245 16.93 12.31 -36.24
CA ALA A 245 17.50 12.85 -35.01
C ALA A 245 16.45 13.64 -34.18
N GLY A 246 15.40 14.15 -34.82
CA GLY A 246 14.32 14.85 -34.12
C GLY A 246 13.50 13.96 -33.19
N ALA A 247 13.45 12.64 -33.43
CA ALA A 247 12.77 11.71 -32.54
C ALA A 247 13.46 11.61 -31.17
N GLU A 248 14.80 11.68 -31.14
CA GLU A 248 15.56 11.66 -29.89
C GLU A 248 15.37 12.97 -29.11
N GLU A 249 15.37 14.10 -29.81
CA GLU A 249 15.18 15.42 -29.19
C GLU A 249 13.76 15.60 -28.63
N LEU A 250 12.74 15.20 -29.40
CA LEU A 250 11.34 15.29 -28.99
C LEU A 250 10.98 14.31 -27.87
N SER A 251 11.55 13.09 -27.87
CA SER A 251 11.34 12.15 -26.77
C SER A 251 12.00 12.62 -25.48
N ARG A 252 13.16 13.29 -25.55
CA ARG A 252 13.80 13.94 -24.39
C ARG A 252 12.96 15.10 -23.85
N LEU A 253 12.40 15.93 -24.73
CA LEU A 253 11.49 17.00 -24.34
C LEU A 253 10.22 16.42 -23.68
N ALA A 254 9.57 15.45 -24.31
CA ALA A 254 8.38 14.80 -23.76
C ALA A 254 8.65 14.12 -22.41
N PHE A 255 9.84 13.53 -22.22
CA PHE A 255 10.25 12.95 -20.95
C PHE A 255 10.36 13.99 -19.83
N VAL A 256 10.94 15.17 -20.11
CA VAL A 256 11.00 16.27 -19.14
C VAL A 256 9.58 16.67 -18.71
N TRP A 257 8.67 16.84 -19.67
CA TRP A 257 7.26 17.14 -19.36
C TRP A 257 6.60 16.04 -18.53
N LEU A 258 6.82 14.76 -18.89
CA LEU A 258 6.27 13.61 -18.16
C LEU A 258 6.73 13.60 -16.69
N VAL A 259 8.03 13.81 -16.44
CA VAL A 259 8.59 13.84 -15.08
C VAL A 259 7.95 14.94 -14.24
N PHE A 260 7.85 16.16 -14.75
CA PHE A 260 7.34 17.29 -13.97
C PHE A 260 5.82 17.30 -13.81
N VAL A 261 5.07 16.81 -14.80
CA VAL A 261 3.62 16.54 -14.65
C VAL A 261 3.41 15.42 -13.63
N GLY A 262 4.24 14.39 -13.64
CA GLY A 262 4.24 13.31 -12.66
C GLY A 262 4.50 13.80 -11.24
N VAL A 263 5.47 14.69 -11.03
CA VAL A 263 5.74 15.31 -9.72
C VAL A 263 4.52 16.08 -9.21
N ALA A 264 3.84 16.85 -10.08
CA ALA A 264 2.63 17.57 -9.71
C ALA A 264 1.45 16.64 -9.36
N SER A 265 1.30 15.51 -10.07
CA SER A 265 0.26 14.50 -9.78
C SER A 265 0.55 13.70 -8.51
N SER A 266 1.80 13.27 -8.30
CA SER A 266 2.24 12.44 -7.18
C SER A 266 2.20 13.18 -5.83
N MET A 267 2.51 14.48 -5.83
CA MET A 267 2.33 15.38 -4.67
C MET A 267 0.92 15.34 -4.08
N ARG A 268 -0.07 15.33 -4.96
CA ARG A 268 -1.49 15.43 -4.61
C ARG A 268 -2.02 14.12 -4.02
N ARG A 269 -1.48 13.00 -4.50
CA ARG A 269 -1.71 11.64 -4.00
C ARG A 269 -0.97 11.35 -2.69
N GLY A 270 -0.09 12.27 -2.25
CA GLY A 270 0.67 12.16 -1.01
C GLY A 270 1.78 11.10 -1.06
N GLU A 271 2.18 10.70 -2.26
CA GLU A 271 3.15 9.64 -2.54
C GLU A 271 4.61 10.08 -2.34
N LEU A 272 4.85 11.39 -2.19
CA LEU A 272 6.17 11.88 -1.80
C LEU A 272 6.46 11.47 -0.36
N MET A 273 7.44 10.58 -0.20
CA MET A 273 7.84 9.95 1.05
C MET A 273 7.76 10.91 2.25
N ARG A 274 6.82 10.65 3.15
CA ARG A 274 6.78 11.24 4.49
C ARG A 274 7.49 10.29 5.45
N PHE A 275 8.56 10.77 6.09
CA PHE A 275 9.23 10.01 7.16
C PHE A 275 8.39 10.02 8.44
N SER A 276 7.38 9.15 8.52
CA SER A 276 6.45 9.04 9.67
C SER A 276 7.11 8.38 10.89
N MET A 277 7.92 7.33 10.69
CA MET A 277 8.45 6.51 11.78
C MET A 277 9.33 7.27 12.78
N LEU A 278 10.11 8.25 12.31
CA LEU A 278 10.97 9.05 13.19
C LEU A 278 10.21 10.22 13.84
N ARG A 279 9.22 10.78 13.13
CA ARG A 279 8.36 11.87 13.59
C ARG A 279 7.44 11.41 14.73
N ASP A 280 6.94 10.17 14.65
CA ASP A 280 5.96 9.65 15.62
C ASP A 280 6.53 9.29 16.99
N ARG A 281 7.85 9.46 17.18
CA ARG A 281 8.51 9.31 18.48
C ARG A 281 8.49 10.59 19.33
N PHE A 282 8.27 11.75 18.73
CA PHE A 282 8.34 13.05 19.41
C PHE A 282 7.01 13.47 20.07
N PRO A 283 7.04 14.33 21.11
CA PRO A 283 5.83 14.95 21.65
C PRO A 283 5.16 15.88 20.63
N LEU A 284 3.83 16.08 20.75
CA LEU A 284 2.97 16.79 19.79
C LEU A 284 3.51 18.17 19.36
N ALA A 285 4.07 18.94 20.30
CA ALA A 285 4.64 20.26 20.01
C ALA A 285 5.92 20.18 19.16
N ALA A 286 6.78 19.20 19.44
CA ALA A 286 8.01 18.97 18.68
C ALA A 286 7.71 18.46 17.26
N ARG A 287 6.67 17.61 17.08
CA ARG A 287 6.21 17.20 15.75
C ARG A 287 5.83 18.41 14.90
N ARG A 288 4.99 19.31 15.42
CA ARG A 288 4.54 20.51 14.70
C ARG A 288 5.70 21.41 14.26
N LEU A 289 6.72 21.58 15.11
CA LEU A 289 7.92 22.36 14.77
C LEU A 289 8.72 21.70 13.65
N VAL A 290 8.95 20.38 13.75
CA VAL A 290 9.67 19.61 12.71
C VAL A 290 8.92 19.67 11.38
N ASP A 291 7.60 19.48 11.38
CA ASP A 291 6.79 19.55 10.16
C ASP A 291 6.81 20.93 9.54
N SER A 292 6.72 21.97 10.37
CA SER A 292 6.78 23.35 9.90
C SER A 292 8.13 23.64 9.27
N ALA A 293 9.22 23.20 9.88
CA ALA A 293 10.57 23.33 9.33
C ALA A 293 10.73 22.58 8.01
N SER A 294 10.21 21.35 7.89
CA SER A 294 10.24 20.58 6.65
C SER A 294 9.45 21.25 5.52
N TRP A 295 8.23 21.72 5.80
CA TRP A 295 7.44 22.42 4.77
C TRP A 295 8.07 23.76 4.37
N LEU A 296 8.65 24.51 5.31
CA LEU A 296 9.40 25.73 5.00
C LEU A 296 10.61 25.44 4.10
N LEU A 297 11.35 24.35 4.36
CA LEU A 297 12.46 23.93 3.51
C LEU A 297 11.99 23.58 2.09
N VAL A 298 10.88 22.85 1.96
CA VAL A 298 10.28 22.52 0.66
C VAL A 298 9.86 23.79 -0.10
N ILE A 299 9.23 24.75 0.58
CA ILE A 299 8.84 26.04 -0.02
C ILE A 299 10.09 26.78 -0.52
N ALA A 300 11.12 26.90 0.32
CA ALA A 300 12.36 27.59 -0.04
C ALA A 300 13.05 26.94 -1.24
N ALA A 301 13.21 25.62 -1.23
CA ALA A 301 13.82 24.87 -2.33
C ALA A 301 13.00 25.01 -3.62
N SER A 302 11.68 24.92 -3.54
CA SER A 302 10.79 25.03 -4.71
C SER A 302 10.82 26.44 -5.30
N LEU A 303 10.84 27.49 -4.47
CA LEU A 303 10.94 28.87 -4.94
C LEU A 303 12.31 29.18 -5.58
N LEU A 304 13.40 28.66 -5.00
CA LEU A 304 14.73 28.78 -5.60
C LEU A 304 14.81 28.09 -6.97
N ALA A 305 14.25 26.87 -7.08
CA ALA A 305 14.18 26.14 -8.34
C ALA A 305 13.27 26.85 -9.36
N ALA A 306 12.14 27.41 -8.94
CA ALA A 306 11.25 28.21 -9.79
C ALA A 306 11.95 29.47 -10.31
N MET A 307 12.71 30.17 -9.46
CA MET A 307 13.51 31.33 -9.86
C MET A 307 14.61 30.96 -10.87
N GLY A 308 15.28 29.82 -10.65
CA GLY A 308 16.24 29.26 -11.61
C GLY A 308 15.59 28.91 -12.96
N ALA A 309 14.42 28.28 -12.94
CA ALA A 309 13.66 27.95 -14.16
C ALA A 309 13.19 29.22 -14.88
N TRP A 310 12.74 30.23 -14.14
CA TRP A 310 12.34 31.53 -14.71
C TRP A 310 13.50 32.23 -15.41
N SER A 311 14.70 32.24 -14.81
CA SER A 311 15.87 32.81 -15.46
C SER A 311 16.26 32.03 -16.72
N GLN A 312 16.18 30.70 -16.69
CA GLN A 312 16.40 29.85 -17.88
C GLN A 312 15.36 30.09 -18.99
N VAL A 313 14.09 30.34 -18.65
CA VAL A 313 13.06 30.75 -19.61
C VAL A 313 13.44 32.07 -20.28
N GLY A 314 13.92 33.04 -19.50
CA GLY A 314 14.40 34.32 -20.01
C GLY A 314 15.59 34.18 -20.96
N TYR A 315 16.60 33.38 -20.59
CA TYR A 315 17.77 33.11 -21.44
C TYR A 315 17.45 32.26 -22.68
N GLY A 316 16.49 31.34 -22.56
CA GLY A 316 16.04 30.50 -23.66
C GLY A 316 15.19 31.24 -24.68
N TRP A 317 14.71 32.45 -24.37
CA TRP A 317 13.82 33.20 -25.25
C TRP A 317 14.54 33.59 -26.54
N GLY A 318 14.01 33.15 -27.69
CA GLY A 318 14.64 33.36 -29.00
C GLY A 318 15.69 32.30 -29.38
N ASN A 319 16.02 31.37 -28.47
CA ASN A 319 16.87 30.22 -28.78
C ASN A 319 16.03 29.01 -29.18
N VAL A 320 16.40 28.37 -30.30
CA VAL A 320 15.73 27.19 -30.85
C VAL A 320 16.61 25.95 -30.73
N SER A 321 15.97 24.80 -30.67
CA SER A 321 16.60 23.48 -30.64
C SER A 321 17.37 23.23 -31.94
N THR A 322 18.46 22.46 -31.88
CA THR A 322 19.41 22.36 -33.00
C THR A 322 18.91 21.46 -34.13
N VAL A 323 18.02 20.50 -33.82
CA VAL A 323 17.55 19.51 -34.80
C VAL A 323 16.13 19.81 -35.26
N VAL A 324 15.20 19.99 -34.32
CA VAL A 324 13.77 20.20 -34.62
C VAL A 324 13.41 21.68 -34.71
N GLY A 325 14.22 22.57 -34.15
CA GLY A 325 13.99 24.01 -34.20
C GLY A 325 12.88 24.49 -33.27
N TYR A 326 12.51 23.72 -32.24
CA TYR A 326 11.51 24.17 -31.26
C TYR A 326 12.13 25.16 -30.26
N PRO A 327 11.39 26.10 -29.66
CA PRO A 327 11.94 27.02 -28.66
C PRO A 327 12.45 26.27 -27.42
N VAL A 328 13.72 26.45 -27.05
CA VAL A 328 14.34 25.74 -25.92
C VAL A 328 13.59 25.96 -24.60
N VAL A 329 12.91 27.10 -24.48
CA VAL A 329 12.01 27.46 -23.38
C VAL A 329 10.98 26.38 -23.08
N LEU A 330 10.50 25.63 -24.07
CA LEU A 330 9.51 24.56 -23.89
C LEU A 330 9.98 23.48 -22.91
N GLY A 331 11.29 23.27 -22.74
CA GLY A 331 11.83 22.34 -21.75
C GLY A 331 11.79 22.88 -20.31
N MET A 332 11.79 24.20 -20.14
CA MET A 332 11.87 24.86 -18.83
C MET A 332 10.50 25.25 -18.25
N LEU A 333 9.48 25.40 -19.10
CA LEU A 333 8.11 25.67 -18.68
C LEU A 333 7.52 24.64 -17.69
N PRO A 334 7.63 23.31 -17.92
CA PRO A 334 7.07 22.33 -16.97
C PRO A 334 7.83 22.33 -15.64
N VAL A 335 9.14 22.63 -15.66
CA VAL A 335 9.96 22.81 -14.45
C VAL A 335 9.41 23.98 -13.63
N LEU A 336 9.24 25.14 -14.26
CA LEU A 336 8.73 26.33 -13.60
C LEU A 336 7.32 26.10 -13.04
N GLY A 337 6.41 25.57 -13.86
CA GLY A 337 5.02 25.34 -13.47
C GLY A 337 4.90 24.37 -12.31
N SER A 338 5.64 23.25 -12.34
CA SER A 338 5.64 22.28 -11.23
C SER A 338 6.23 22.88 -9.96
N MET A 339 7.37 23.57 -10.00
CA MET A 339 7.99 24.18 -8.81
C MET A 339 7.10 25.24 -8.15
N VAL A 340 6.38 26.05 -8.95
CA VAL A 340 5.40 27.00 -8.41
C VAL A 340 4.24 26.26 -7.75
N ALA A 341 3.70 25.22 -8.38
CA ALA A 341 2.64 24.40 -7.80
C ALA A 341 3.09 23.72 -6.49
N LEU A 342 4.33 23.21 -6.44
CA LEU A 342 4.94 22.64 -5.23
C LEU A 342 4.99 23.66 -4.09
N ALA A 343 5.44 24.88 -4.37
CA ALA A 343 5.52 25.94 -3.37
C ALA A 343 4.15 26.32 -2.81
N VAL A 344 3.13 26.45 -3.68
CA VAL A 344 1.75 26.75 -3.26
C VAL A 344 1.16 25.63 -2.40
N LEU A 345 1.33 24.37 -2.80
CA LEU A 345 0.83 23.23 -2.03
C LEU A 345 1.55 23.08 -0.68
N ALA A 346 2.86 23.31 -0.63
CA ALA A 346 3.62 23.30 0.61
C ALA A 346 3.19 24.43 1.57
N LEU A 347 2.85 25.62 1.05
CA LEU A 347 2.26 26.71 1.85
C LEU A 347 0.91 26.33 2.45
N VAL A 348 0.05 25.68 1.67
CA VAL A 348 -1.23 25.14 2.17
C VAL A 348 -1.00 24.13 3.29
N GLN A 349 -0.07 23.19 3.09
CA GLN A 349 0.21 22.15 4.09
C GLN A 349 0.78 22.75 5.37
N LEU A 350 1.66 23.74 5.26
CA LEU A 350 2.14 24.51 6.40
C LEU A 350 0.97 25.17 7.16
N ALA A 351 0.04 25.82 6.47
CA ALA A 351 -1.14 26.39 7.10
C ALA A 351 -2.02 25.32 7.80
N ASN A 352 -2.16 24.14 7.20
CA ASN A 352 -2.96 23.04 7.74
C ASN A 352 -2.34 22.42 9.01
N VAL A 353 -1.00 22.35 9.11
CA VAL A 353 -0.29 21.90 10.32
C VAL A 353 -0.70 22.71 11.55
N TRP A 354 -0.93 24.01 11.38
CA TRP A 354 -1.31 24.93 12.45
C TRP A 354 -2.83 25.04 12.66
N ARG A 355 -3.64 24.75 11.63
CA ARG A 355 -5.12 24.73 11.74
C ARG A 355 -5.69 23.51 12.46
N ARG A 356 -5.03 22.34 12.44
CA ARG A 356 -5.49 21.11 13.16
C ARG A 356 -5.23 21.15 14.68
N GLY A 357 -5.40 22.33 15.29
CA GLY A 357 -5.17 22.59 16.71
C GLY A 357 -6.44 22.62 17.55
N ALA A 358 -7.13 21.49 17.71
CA ALA A 358 -8.03 21.26 18.84
C ALA A 358 -8.24 19.75 19.03
N PRO A 359 -7.73 19.12 20.10
CA PRO A 359 -8.24 17.82 20.51
C PRO A 359 -9.69 18.00 20.98
N ILE A 360 -10.63 17.27 20.39
CA ILE A 360 -11.91 17.01 21.07
C ILE A 360 -11.56 16.04 22.20
N SER A 361 -11.16 16.58 23.35
CA SER A 361 -11.30 15.88 24.61
C SER A 361 -12.78 15.83 24.90
N THR A 362 -13.45 14.72 24.60
CA THR A 362 -14.69 14.39 25.30
C THR A 362 -14.27 13.76 26.62
N PRO A 363 -14.40 14.43 27.77
CA PRO A 363 -14.33 13.74 29.04
C PRO A 363 -15.57 12.85 29.13
N LEU A 364 -15.38 11.53 29.20
CA LEU A 364 -16.43 10.68 29.76
C LEU A 364 -16.47 11.00 31.25
N ASN A 365 -17.33 11.97 31.56
CA ASN A 365 -17.76 12.30 32.90
C ASN A 365 -18.21 11.02 33.61
N SER A 366 -17.61 10.79 34.78
CA SER A 366 -18.29 10.19 35.92
C SER A 366 -19.64 10.87 36.14
N LEU A 367 -20.74 10.13 36.05
CA LEU A 367 -21.97 10.42 36.76
C LEU A 367 -22.65 9.09 37.09
N ASP A 368 -22.64 8.81 38.40
CA ASP A 368 -23.61 8.07 39.24
C ASP A 368 -24.22 6.74 38.79
#